data_AF-A0AAD7GF84-F1
#
_entry.id   AF-A0AAD7GF84-F1
#
_cell.length_a   1.000
_cell.length_b   1.000
_cell.length_c   1.000
_cell.angle_alpha   90.00
_cell.angle_beta   90.00
_cell.angle_gamma   90.00
#
_symmetry.space_group_name_H-M   'P 1'
#
loop_
_entity.id
_entity.type
_entity.pdbx_description
1 polymer ?
#
loop_
_entity_poly.entity_id
_entity_poly.type
_entity_poly.pdbx_seq_one_letter_code
_entity_poly.pdbx_strand_id
1 'polypeptide(L)'
;MTSAPTKPIDVPPFQLQTLIAQCNARCAQALGSEIYIGCSNGELIRFALQADDPNTLEAYSIISRQSVPGDKPVDEIVLLPSIFRALVFSDHQIHFYTLPALDVVPANIIKPIRHVVTFAVDQNHLRRPAPSPSIPLSSLEAVDFCVIKRSTIAMYSLRERLFYQKEMPLPTGAVLARRSGLYLCIADKTQYGIVDLASAELTPLMPLSQAFDAEPFTGPPGICVTGDNPTEFLILSWTGASTLGVFISGAGDPVRGTLEWPAHPRAVVLDYPYIAALLPNRTVEIHSIESQVIVQVLPAPKDDTDPRAALAAALSGYLVPSTQKSEKMRKVPVNLLRVS
;
A
#
# COMPACT_ATOMS: atom_id res chain seq x y z
N MET A 1 -6.04 35.38 -3.65
CA MET A 1 -7.20 35.28 -4.56
C MET A 1 -6.94 34.10 -5.49
N THR A 2 -7.60 32.98 -5.19
CA THR A 2 -7.39 31.67 -5.82
C THR A 2 -8.30 31.53 -7.02
N SER A 3 -7.76 31.60 -8.23
CA SER A 3 -8.51 31.30 -9.45
C SER A 3 -8.63 29.78 -9.59
N ALA A 4 -9.76 29.23 -9.17
CA ALA A 4 -10.15 27.86 -9.49
C ALA A 4 -10.32 27.71 -11.02
N PRO A 5 -9.92 26.56 -11.61
CA PRO A 5 -10.05 26.33 -13.04
C PRO A 5 -11.52 26.34 -13.52
N THR A 6 -11.75 26.97 -14.67
CA THR A 6 -13.04 27.40 -15.24
C THR A 6 -13.70 26.39 -16.20
N LYS A 7 -13.38 25.09 -16.10
CA LYS A 7 -14.13 24.05 -16.81
C LYS A 7 -14.55 22.96 -15.82
N PRO A 8 -15.81 22.98 -15.34
CA PRO A 8 -16.33 21.85 -14.59
C PRO A 8 -16.39 20.65 -15.54
N ILE A 9 -15.61 19.62 -15.23
CA ILE A 9 -15.93 18.28 -15.71
C ILE A 9 -17.24 17.95 -15.00
N ASP A 10 -18.31 17.62 -15.74
CA ASP A 10 -19.67 17.40 -15.20
C ASP A 10 -19.73 16.35 -14.06
N VAL A 11 -18.66 15.57 -13.91
CA VAL A 11 -18.43 14.66 -12.79
C VAL A 11 -17.00 14.87 -12.27
N PRO A 12 -16.80 15.16 -10.97
CA PRO A 12 -15.44 15.24 -10.42
C PRO A 12 -14.71 13.91 -10.66
N PRO A 13 -13.43 13.94 -11.08
CA PRO A 13 -12.72 12.74 -11.52
C PRO A 13 -12.56 11.69 -10.41
N PHE A 14 -12.61 12.10 -9.15
CA PHE A 14 -12.54 11.19 -8.01
C PHE A 14 -13.83 11.23 -7.19
N GLN A 15 -14.30 10.05 -6.79
CA GLN A 15 -15.50 9.87 -6.00
C GLN A 15 -15.23 8.95 -4.82
N LEU A 16 -16.05 9.10 -3.78
CA LEU A 16 -16.03 8.24 -2.62
C LEU A 16 -17.20 7.26 -2.72
N GLN A 17 -16.89 5.97 -2.59
CA GLN A 17 -17.88 4.91 -2.56
C GLN A 17 -17.53 3.94 -1.45
N THR A 18 -18.50 3.68 -0.57
CA THR A 18 -18.37 2.63 0.45
C THR A 18 -18.55 1.27 -0.21
N LEU A 19 -17.51 0.43 -0.16
CA LEU A 19 -17.57 -0.93 -0.70
C LEU A 19 -17.92 -1.98 0.36
N ILE A 20 -17.44 -1.76 1.59
CA ILE A 20 -17.59 -2.68 2.72
C ILE A 20 -17.98 -1.86 3.93
N ALA A 21 -19.04 -2.26 4.64
CA ALA A 21 -19.47 -1.65 5.88
C ALA A 21 -19.04 -2.50 7.09
N GLN A 22 -18.89 -1.88 8.26
CA GLN A 22 -18.72 -2.55 9.56
C GLN A 22 -17.46 -3.43 9.68
N CYS A 23 -16.28 -2.90 9.36
CA CYS A 23 -15.00 -3.54 9.66
C CYS A 23 -14.04 -2.60 10.38
N ASN A 24 -13.41 -3.06 11.46
CA ASN A 24 -12.36 -2.32 12.16
C ASN A 24 -11.02 -2.48 11.44
N ALA A 25 -10.98 -2.08 10.17
CA ALA A 25 -9.83 -2.23 9.29
C ALA A 25 -8.65 -1.37 9.75
N ARG A 26 -7.46 -1.95 9.73
CA ARG A 26 -6.18 -1.24 9.93
C ARG A 26 -5.41 -1.11 8.62
N CYS A 27 -5.45 -2.16 7.81
CA CYS A 27 -4.82 -2.23 6.51
C CYS A 27 -5.71 -3.01 5.54
N ALA A 28 -5.61 -2.69 4.25
CA ALA A 28 -6.33 -3.40 3.21
C ALA A 28 -5.50 -3.43 1.93
N GLN A 29 -5.64 -4.51 1.15
CA GLN A 29 -5.17 -4.59 -0.22
C GLN A 29 -6.23 -5.25 -1.09
N ALA A 30 -6.32 -4.82 -2.34
CA ALA A 30 -7.24 -5.40 -3.30
C ALA A 30 -6.49 -6.19 -4.38
N LEU A 31 -7.15 -7.22 -4.88
CA LEU A 31 -6.67 -8.10 -5.94
C LEU A 31 -7.84 -8.40 -6.88
N GLY A 32 -8.11 -7.48 -7.81
CA GLY A 32 -9.18 -7.63 -8.79
C GLY A 32 -10.57 -7.64 -8.15
N SER A 33 -11.28 -8.78 -8.21
CA SER A 33 -12.63 -8.91 -7.62
C SER A 33 -12.62 -9.17 -6.11
N GLU A 34 -11.46 -9.12 -5.46
CA GLU A 34 -11.27 -9.50 -4.06
C GLU A 34 -10.60 -8.39 -3.25
N ILE A 35 -11.00 -8.26 -1.99
CA ILE A 35 -10.43 -7.30 -1.04
C ILE A 35 -10.04 -8.05 0.22
N TYR A 36 -8.80 -7.87 0.65
CA TYR A 36 -8.19 -8.50 1.82
C TYR A 36 -7.98 -7.43 2.88
N ILE A 37 -8.54 -7.64 4.07
CA ILE A 37 -8.51 -6.68 5.17
C ILE A 37 -7.85 -7.32 6.39
N GLY A 38 -6.94 -6.57 7.01
CA GLY A 38 -6.40 -6.85 8.33
C GLY A 38 -7.05 -5.94 9.38
N CYS A 39 -7.57 -6.55 10.45
CA CYS A 39 -8.34 -5.86 11.49
C CYS A 39 -7.54 -5.60 12.77
N SER A 40 -8.05 -4.71 13.62
CA SER A 40 -7.44 -4.39 14.92
C SER A 40 -7.49 -5.50 15.97
N ASN A 41 -8.39 -6.47 15.81
CA ASN A 41 -8.52 -7.65 16.65
C ASN A 41 -7.74 -8.87 16.10
N GLY A 42 -6.90 -8.68 15.07
CA GLY A 42 -6.12 -9.77 14.47
C GLY A 42 -6.85 -10.61 13.43
N GLU A 43 -8.12 -10.31 13.12
CA GLU A 43 -8.81 -10.95 12.01
C GLU A 43 -8.21 -10.55 10.65
N LEU A 44 -8.14 -11.53 9.76
CA LEU A 44 -7.88 -11.38 8.33
C LEU A 44 -9.16 -11.78 7.60
N ILE A 45 -9.74 -10.84 6.86
CA ILE A 45 -11.02 -11.03 6.19
C ILE A 45 -10.82 -10.92 4.69
N ARG A 46 -11.27 -11.93 3.95
CA ARG A 46 -11.33 -11.90 2.49
C ARG A 46 -12.76 -11.62 2.06
N PHE A 47 -12.92 -10.56 1.29
CA PHE A 47 -14.14 -10.23 0.59
C PHE A 47 -13.99 -10.57 -0.88
N ALA A 48 -15.07 -11.01 -1.52
CA ALA A 48 -15.15 -11.10 -2.97
C ALA A 48 -16.44 -10.45 -3.45
N LEU A 49 -16.37 -9.89 -4.66
CA LEU A 49 -17.53 -9.35 -5.34
C LEU A 49 -18.40 -10.52 -5.84
N GLN A 50 -19.60 -10.66 -5.28
CA GLN A 50 -20.58 -11.66 -5.72
C GLN A 50 -21.56 -11.06 -6.72
N ALA A 51 -21.81 -11.81 -7.79
CA ALA A 51 -22.77 -11.49 -8.86
C ALA A 51 -23.86 -12.56 -8.91
N ASP A 52 -24.45 -12.87 -7.75
CA ASP A 52 -25.31 -14.04 -7.57
C ASP A 52 -26.73 -13.84 -8.15
N ASP A 53 -27.23 -12.60 -8.18
CA ASP A 53 -28.53 -12.25 -8.77
C ASP A 53 -28.40 -11.08 -9.75
N PRO A 54 -28.74 -11.25 -11.04
CA PRO A 54 -28.71 -10.20 -12.05
C PRO A 54 -29.68 -9.04 -11.80
N ASN A 55 -30.58 -9.15 -10.82
CA ASN A 55 -31.49 -8.07 -10.41
C ASN A 55 -31.01 -7.33 -9.15
N THR A 56 -29.94 -7.80 -8.50
CA THR A 56 -29.32 -7.10 -7.36
C THR A 56 -27.99 -6.48 -7.77
N LEU A 57 -27.64 -5.36 -7.15
CA LEU A 57 -26.33 -4.78 -7.30
C LEU A 57 -25.28 -5.73 -6.70
N GLU A 58 -24.22 -5.98 -7.46
CA GLU A 58 -23.07 -6.72 -6.96
C GLU A 58 -22.55 -6.04 -5.70
N ALA A 59 -22.23 -6.83 -4.69
CA ALA A 59 -21.70 -6.33 -3.42
C ALA A 59 -20.56 -7.22 -2.95
N TYR A 60 -19.60 -6.61 -2.27
CA TYR A 60 -18.55 -7.38 -1.61
C TYR A 60 -19.16 -8.12 -0.41
N SER A 61 -19.03 -9.44 -0.42
CA SER A 61 -19.42 -10.30 0.69
C SER A 61 -18.22 -11.04 1.25
N ILE A 62 -18.31 -11.45 2.51
CA ILE A 62 -17.23 -12.14 3.19
C ILE A 62 -17.18 -13.59 2.70
N ILE A 63 -16.03 -13.98 2.16
CA ILE A 63 -15.76 -15.35 1.70
C ILE A 63 -15.07 -16.16 2.78
N SER A 64 -14.07 -15.57 3.46
CA SER A 64 -13.37 -16.24 4.55
C SER A 64 -12.93 -15.26 5.64
N ARG A 65 -12.82 -15.80 6.86
CA ARG A 65 -12.22 -15.16 8.02
C ARG A 65 -11.15 -16.08 8.57
N GLN A 66 -10.00 -15.51 8.85
CA GLN A 66 -8.84 -16.16 9.45
C GLN A 66 -8.33 -15.24 10.56
N SER A 67 -7.43 -15.73 11.41
CA SER A 67 -6.80 -14.89 12.44
C SER A 67 -5.29 -15.00 12.39
N VAL A 68 -4.61 -13.93 12.78
CA VAL A 68 -3.17 -14.00 13.08
C VAL A 68 -2.93 -14.71 14.40
N PRO A 69 -1.77 -15.39 14.58
CA PRO A 69 -1.45 -16.02 15.85
C PRO A 69 -1.50 -15.04 17.03
N GLY A 70 -2.33 -15.35 18.03
CA GLY A 70 -2.46 -14.53 19.24
C GLY A 70 -3.37 -13.31 19.10
N ASP A 71 -4.15 -13.21 18.02
CA ASP A 71 -5.20 -12.20 17.80
C ASP A 71 -4.69 -10.76 17.99
N LYS A 72 -3.45 -10.53 17.56
CA LYS A 72 -2.77 -9.24 17.65
C LYS A 72 -3.19 -8.34 16.48
N PRO A 73 -3.22 -7.01 16.65
CA PRO A 73 -3.58 -6.09 15.58
C PRO A 73 -2.76 -6.33 14.31
N VAL A 74 -3.41 -6.35 13.16
CA VAL A 74 -2.73 -6.46 11.87
C VAL A 74 -2.25 -5.07 11.46
N ASP A 75 -0.94 -4.90 11.28
CA ASP A 75 -0.35 -3.61 10.96
C ASP A 75 -0.24 -3.39 9.45
N GLU A 76 0.11 -4.43 8.70
CA GLU A 76 0.22 -4.38 7.24
C GLU A 76 -0.07 -5.74 6.61
N ILE A 77 -0.75 -5.73 5.45
CA ILE A 77 -0.94 -6.89 4.58
C ILE A 77 -0.34 -6.58 3.21
N VAL A 78 0.49 -7.48 2.70
CA VAL A 78 1.09 -7.40 1.37
C VAL A 78 0.76 -8.66 0.58
N LEU A 79 0.03 -8.50 -0.52
CA LEU A 79 -0.36 -9.57 -1.43
C LEU A 79 0.74 -9.76 -2.49
N LEU A 80 1.11 -11.02 -2.73
CA LEU A 80 2.09 -11.43 -3.75
C LEU A 80 1.45 -12.47 -4.66
N PRO A 81 0.62 -12.05 -5.63
CA PRO A 81 -0.09 -12.97 -6.53
C PRO A 81 0.87 -13.84 -7.34
N SER A 82 2.05 -13.30 -7.71
CA SER A 82 3.05 -14.00 -8.53
C SER A 82 3.59 -15.30 -7.91
N ILE A 83 3.47 -15.46 -6.58
CA ILE A 83 3.88 -16.65 -5.83
C ILE A 83 2.77 -17.21 -4.94
N PHE A 84 1.53 -16.74 -5.12
CA PHE A 84 0.36 -17.14 -4.31
C PHE A 84 0.60 -17.05 -2.79
N ARG A 85 1.16 -15.92 -2.33
CA ARG A 85 1.42 -15.66 -0.90
C ARG A 85 0.91 -14.30 -0.47
N ALA A 86 0.56 -14.18 0.80
CA ALA A 86 0.40 -12.92 1.49
C ALA A 86 1.37 -12.85 2.68
N LEU A 87 2.00 -11.71 2.86
CA LEU A 87 2.81 -11.36 4.02
C LEU A 87 1.93 -10.52 4.95
N VAL A 88 1.82 -10.94 6.20
CA VAL A 88 0.99 -10.28 7.21
C VAL A 88 1.90 -9.86 8.36
N PHE A 89 2.01 -8.56 8.59
CA PHE A 89 2.81 -7.99 9.67
C PHE A 89 1.93 -7.73 10.89
N SER A 90 2.29 -8.34 12.01
CA SER A 90 1.60 -8.20 13.29
C SER A 90 2.55 -8.56 14.44
N ASP A 91 2.48 -7.84 15.56
CA ASP A 91 3.23 -8.12 16.79
C ASP A 91 4.74 -8.33 16.57
N HIS A 92 5.34 -7.42 15.80
CA HIS A 92 6.76 -7.46 15.42
C HIS A 92 7.19 -8.74 14.67
N GLN A 93 6.24 -9.39 13.99
CA GLN A 93 6.45 -10.60 13.20
C GLN A 93 5.82 -10.52 11.82
N ILE A 94 6.50 -11.09 10.83
CA ILE A 94 5.91 -11.34 9.50
C ILE A 94 5.46 -12.79 9.46
N HIS A 95 4.16 -12.97 9.29
CA HIS A 95 3.49 -14.25 9.07
C HIS A 95 3.20 -14.45 7.58
N PHE A 96 3.13 -15.71 7.15
CA PHE A 96 2.95 -16.06 5.74
C PHE A 96 1.64 -16.83 5.55
N TYR A 97 0.87 -16.41 4.56
CA TYR A 97 -0.43 -16.96 4.22
C TYR A 97 -0.49 -17.33 2.74
N THR A 98 -1.36 -18.28 2.38
CA THR A 98 -1.62 -18.64 0.99
C THR A 98 -2.64 -17.69 0.36
N LEU A 99 -2.49 -17.41 -0.93
CA LEU A 99 -3.55 -16.78 -1.72
C LEU A 99 -4.29 -17.84 -2.55
N PRO A 100 -5.62 -17.67 -2.75
CA PRO A 100 -6.45 -16.57 -2.26
C PRO A 100 -7.08 -16.84 -0.88
N ALA A 101 -7.02 -18.06 -0.34
CA ALA A 101 -7.83 -18.46 0.82
C ALA A 101 -7.42 -17.83 2.16
N LEU A 102 -6.21 -17.27 2.26
CA LEU A 102 -5.56 -16.86 3.50
C LEU A 102 -5.35 -18.03 4.47
N ASP A 103 -5.00 -19.22 3.99
CA ASP A 103 -4.60 -20.30 4.88
C ASP A 103 -3.20 -20.03 5.44
N VAL A 104 -3.01 -20.24 6.73
CA VAL A 104 -1.70 -20.07 7.39
C VAL A 104 -0.70 -21.03 6.77
N VAL A 105 0.45 -20.53 6.32
CA VAL A 105 1.55 -21.41 5.88
C VAL A 105 2.18 -22.08 7.11
N PRO A 106 2.25 -23.41 7.16
CA PRO A 106 2.84 -24.12 8.29
C PRO A 106 4.30 -23.73 8.57
N ALA A 107 4.65 -23.60 9.85
CA ALA A 107 5.96 -23.14 10.30
C ALA A 107 7.14 -24.08 9.95
N ASN A 108 6.85 -25.34 9.62
CA ASN A 108 7.85 -26.29 9.08
C ASN A 108 8.20 -26.01 7.61
N ILE A 109 7.35 -25.27 6.87
CA ILE A 109 7.61 -24.83 5.49
C ILE A 109 8.24 -23.43 5.52
N ILE A 110 7.58 -22.47 6.17
CA ILE A 110 8.05 -21.09 6.28
C ILE A 110 7.88 -20.62 7.72
N LYS A 111 9.00 -20.36 8.38
CA LYS A 111 8.99 -19.80 9.74
C LYS A 111 8.63 -18.32 9.71
N PRO A 112 7.77 -17.83 10.61
CA PRO A 112 7.58 -16.39 10.79
C PRO A 112 8.90 -15.67 11.07
N ILE A 113 9.06 -14.48 10.52
CA ILE A 113 10.24 -13.64 10.76
C ILE A 113 9.98 -12.81 12.00
N ARG A 114 10.87 -12.84 12.99
CA ARG A 114 10.71 -12.13 14.28
C ARG A 114 11.56 -10.88 14.39
N HIS A 115 11.21 -10.04 15.37
CA HIS A 115 11.91 -8.79 15.71
C HIS A 115 11.88 -7.77 14.55
N VAL A 116 10.76 -7.75 13.83
CA VAL A 116 10.52 -6.87 12.70
C VAL A 116 10.00 -5.52 13.20
N VAL A 117 10.63 -4.45 12.75
CA VAL A 117 10.14 -3.07 12.96
C VAL A 117 9.24 -2.66 11.79
N THR A 118 9.72 -2.89 10.56
CA THR A 118 8.95 -2.72 9.31
C THR A 118 9.58 -3.61 8.23
N PHE A 119 8.93 -3.76 7.08
CA PHE A 119 9.50 -4.43 5.92
C PHE A 119 9.14 -3.70 4.64
N ALA A 120 9.86 -4.03 3.56
CA ALA A 120 9.66 -3.43 2.25
C ALA A 120 9.85 -4.48 1.17
N VAL A 121 8.76 -4.87 0.51
CA VAL A 121 8.81 -5.66 -0.72
C VAL A 121 9.19 -4.74 -1.88
N ASP A 122 9.99 -5.25 -2.82
CA ASP A 122 10.31 -4.51 -4.04
C ASP A 122 9.03 -4.12 -4.81
N GLN A 123 8.91 -2.85 -5.16
CA GLN A 123 7.76 -2.30 -5.89
C GLN A 123 7.46 -3.06 -7.20
N ASN A 124 8.50 -3.54 -7.90
CA ASN A 124 8.32 -4.32 -9.13
C ASN A 124 7.66 -5.67 -8.85
N HIS A 125 7.99 -6.29 -7.72
CA HIS A 125 7.38 -7.56 -7.34
C HIS A 125 5.92 -7.42 -6.91
N LEU A 126 5.55 -6.30 -6.28
CA LEU A 126 4.17 -6.00 -5.91
C LEU A 126 3.24 -5.86 -7.12
N ARG A 127 3.79 -5.50 -8.29
CA ARG A 127 3.04 -5.34 -9.54
C ARG A 127 2.96 -6.63 -10.37
N ARG A 128 3.68 -7.70 -9.99
CA ARG A 128 3.66 -8.94 -10.77
C ARG A 128 2.30 -9.65 -10.62
N PRO A 129 1.62 -9.97 -11.73
CA PRO A 129 0.33 -10.62 -11.69
C PRO A 129 0.45 -12.07 -11.21
N ALA A 130 -0.69 -12.69 -10.93
CA ALA A 130 -0.74 -14.14 -10.72
C ALA A 130 -0.25 -14.86 -12.00
N PRO A 131 0.55 -15.93 -11.86
CA PRO A 131 1.04 -16.69 -13.00
C PRO A 131 -0.11 -17.41 -13.71
N SER A 132 0.03 -17.63 -15.01
CA SER A 132 -0.91 -18.46 -15.78
C SER A 132 -0.98 -19.88 -15.20
N PRO A 133 -2.17 -20.53 -15.18
CA PRO A 133 -2.31 -21.92 -14.74
C PRO A 133 -1.41 -22.93 -15.47
N SER A 134 -0.91 -22.57 -16.66
CA SER A 134 0.02 -23.38 -17.44
C SER A 134 1.48 -23.36 -16.93
N ILE A 135 1.83 -22.41 -16.07
CA ILE A 135 3.20 -22.26 -15.55
C ILE A 135 3.39 -23.17 -14.33
N PRO A 136 4.38 -24.08 -14.34
CA PRO A 136 4.69 -24.90 -13.17
C PRO A 136 5.07 -24.04 -11.95
N LEU A 137 4.63 -24.45 -10.76
CA LEU A 137 4.95 -23.74 -9.51
C LEU A 137 6.47 -23.64 -9.24
N SER A 138 7.23 -24.63 -9.72
CA SER A 138 8.69 -24.66 -9.57
C SER A 138 9.42 -23.62 -10.42
N SER A 139 8.80 -23.11 -11.48
CA SER A 139 9.35 -22.08 -12.37
C SER A 139 8.96 -20.66 -11.97
N LEU A 140 8.24 -20.49 -10.87
CA LEU A 140 7.91 -19.16 -10.37
C LEU A 140 9.18 -18.40 -9.98
N GLU A 141 9.23 -17.13 -10.33
CA GLU A 141 10.30 -16.23 -9.94
C GLU A 141 10.09 -15.79 -8.48
N ALA A 142 11.17 -15.76 -7.70
CA ALA A 142 11.10 -15.37 -6.30
C ALA A 142 10.75 -13.88 -6.14
N VAL A 143 10.22 -13.52 -4.97
CA VAL A 143 10.00 -12.14 -4.53
C VAL A 143 11.09 -11.77 -3.54
N ASP A 144 11.83 -10.71 -3.81
CA ASP A 144 12.78 -10.15 -2.87
C ASP A 144 12.17 -9.04 -2.01
N PHE A 145 12.55 -9.02 -0.74
CA PHE A 145 12.11 -8.00 0.21
C PHE A 145 13.14 -7.78 1.32
N CYS A 146 13.08 -6.60 1.92
CA CYS A 146 13.93 -6.20 3.04
C CYS A 146 13.12 -6.22 4.33
N VAL A 147 13.71 -6.71 5.41
CA VAL A 147 13.15 -6.70 6.76
C VAL A 147 14.03 -5.80 7.62
N ILE A 148 13.45 -4.73 8.14
CA ILE A 148 14.12 -3.78 9.01
C ILE A 148 13.93 -4.28 10.44
N LYS A 149 15.04 -4.54 11.12
CA LYS A 149 15.10 -4.83 12.56
C LYS A 149 15.63 -3.60 13.30
N ARG A 150 15.79 -3.71 14.61
CA ARG A 150 16.24 -2.61 15.48
C ARG A 150 17.53 -1.92 15.01
N SER A 151 18.48 -2.70 14.49
CA SER A 151 19.83 -2.22 14.16
C SER A 151 20.40 -2.80 12.86
N THR A 152 19.57 -3.49 12.07
CA THR A 152 20.00 -4.19 10.86
C THR A 152 18.89 -4.22 9.81
N ILE A 153 19.29 -4.36 8.55
CA ILE A 153 18.40 -4.67 7.43
C ILE A 153 18.75 -6.08 6.97
N ALA A 154 17.81 -7.01 7.05
CA ALA A 154 17.96 -8.37 6.56
C ALA A 154 17.23 -8.53 5.22
N MET A 155 17.90 -9.08 4.22
CA MET A 155 17.36 -9.31 2.88
C MET A 155 16.91 -10.76 2.74
N TYR A 156 15.71 -10.94 2.19
CA TYR A 156 15.09 -12.23 1.99
C TYR A 156 14.59 -12.38 0.55
N SER A 157 14.61 -13.62 0.08
CA SER A 157 13.97 -14.05 -1.15
C SER A 157 12.92 -15.10 -0.84
N LEU A 158 11.71 -14.96 -1.36
CA LEU A 158 10.61 -15.86 -1.11
C LEU A 158 10.06 -16.46 -2.40
N ARG A 159 9.99 -17.79 -2.44
CA ARG A 159 9.22 -18.54 -3.43
C ARG A 159 8.35 -19.58 -2.70
N GLU A 160 8.73 -20.86 -2.77
CA GLU A 160 8.11 -21.92 -1.98
C GLU A 160 8.60 -21.91 -0.54
N ARG A 161 9.88 -21.55 -0.36
CA ARG A 161 10.55 -21.40 0.93
C ARG A 161 11.13 -20.01 1.03
N LEU A 162 11.30 -19.58 2.27
CA LEU A 162 11.98 -18.34 2.60
C LEU A 162 13.50 -18.58 2.62
N PHE A 163 14.24 -17.78 1.87
CA PHE A 163 15.68 -17.81 1.80
C PHE A 163 16.26 -16.51 2.36
N TYR A 164 17.17 -16.61 3.32
CA TYR A 164 17.92 -15.47 3.84
C TYR A 164 19.13 -15.22 2.93
N GLN A 165 19.23 -14.01 2.39
CA GLN A 165 20.30 -13.64 1.46
C GLN A 165 21.51 -13.07 2.19
N LYS A 166 21.32 -11.93 2.85
CA LYS A 166 22.37 -11.20 3.58
C LYS A 166 21.75 -10.23 4.58
N GLU A 167 22.59 -9.63 5.42
CA GLU A 167 22.19 -8.58 6.37
C GLU A 167 23.25 -7.50 6.41
N MET A 168 22.79 -6.27 6.64
CA MET A 168 23.62 -5.07 6.70
C MET A 168 23.32 -4.27 7.97
N PRO A 169 24.32 -3.57 8.54
CA PRO A 169 24.11 -2.75 9.71
C PRO A 169 23.21 -1.55 9.39
N LEU A 170 22.33 -1.23 10.33
CA LEU A 170 21.51 -0.01 10.31
C LEU A 170 21.48 0.58 11.73
N PRO A 171 22.57 1.23 12.19
CA PRO A 171 22.71 1.63 13.60
C PRO A 171 21.61 2.57 14.11
N THR A 172 21.09 3.44 13.25
CA THR A 172 20.00 4.38 13.58
C THR A 172 18.62 3.72 13.58
N GLY A 173 18.51 2.51 13.04
CA GLY A 173 17.23 1.85 12.78
C GLY A 173 16.41 2.58 11.71
N ALA A 174 15.21 2.07 11.44
CA ALA A 174 14.20 2.76 10.63
C ALA A 174 12.81 2.31 11.08
N VAL A 175 11.82 3.21 10.95
CA VAL A 175 10.41 2.97 11.28
C VAL A 175 9.53 2.85 10.04
N LEU A 176 9.99 3.34 8.89
CA LEU A 176 9.33 3.19 7.60
C LEU A 176 10.35 2.87 6.52
N ALA A 177 9.99 2.02 5.57
CA ALA A 177 10.82 1.68 4.43
C ALA A 177 9.99 1.40 3.17
N ARG A 178 10.51 1.77 2.00
CA ARG A 178 9.99 1.42 0.68
C ARG A 178 11.13 1.06 -0.25
N ARG A 179 10.95 0.01 -1.05
CA ARG A 179 11.99 -0.54 -1.93
C ARG A 179 11.57 -0.44 -3.40
N SER A 180 12.51 -0.09 -4.25
CA SER A 180 12.37 -0.13 -5.70
C SER A 180 13.72 -0.54 -6.31
N GLY A 181 13.79 -1.75 -6.86
CA GLY A 181 15.02 -2.32 -7.38
C GLY A 181 16.10 -2.49 -6.30
N LEU A 182 17.27 -1.89 -6.56
CA LEU A 182 18.43 -1.94 -5.68
C LEU A 182 18.39 -0.88 -4.57
N TYR A 183 17.44 0.05 -4.60
CA TYR A 183 17.38 1.15 -3.65
C TYR A 183 16.27 0.93 -2.63
N LEU A 184 16.61 1.19 -1.37
CA LEU A 184 15.69 1.16 -0.24
C LEU A 184 15.65 2.56 0.39
N CYS A 185 14.53 3.26 0.23
CA CYS A 185 14.30 4.51 0.93
C CYS A 185 13.76 4.21 2.33
N ILE A 186 14.41 4.75 3.35
CA ILE A 186 14.10 4.53 4.76
C ILE A 186 13.87 5.85 5.49
N ALA A 187 13.15 5.79 6.59
CA ALA A 187 13.04 6.88 7.55
C ALA A 187 13.22 6.34 8.97
N ASP A 188 14.07 6.99 9.75
CA ASP A 188 14.07 6.84 11.20
C ASP A 188 13.07 7.85 11.83
N LYS A 189 13.24 8.17 13.13
CA LYS A 189 12.36 9.12 13.82
C LYS A 189 12.67 10.59 13.52
N THR A 190 13.77 10.86 12.82
CA THR A 190 14.40 12.18 12.68
C THR A 190 14.80 12.52 11.25
N GLN A 191 15.24 11.56 10.45
CA GLN A 191 15.73 11.77 9.09
C GLN A 191 15.35 10.64 8.11
N TYR A 192 15.38 10.99 6.82
CA TYR A 192 15.30 10.05 5.72
C TYR A 192 16.70 9.58 5.30
N GLY A 193 16.76 8.45 4.60
CA GLY A 193 17.98 7.93 4.00
C GLY A 193 17.70 7.02 2.81
N ILE A 194 18.65 6.93 1.89
CA ILE A 194 18.69 5.90 0.84
C ILE A 194 19.72 4.87 1.24
N VAL A 195 19.34 3.59 1.15
CA VAL A 195 20.28 2.48 1.22
C VAL A 195 20.43 1.88 -0.18
N ASP A 196 21.66 1.86 -0.69
CA ASP A 196 22.02 1.04 -1.84
C ASP A 196 22.22 -0.40 -1.36
N LEU A 197 21.31 -1.29 -1.77
CA LEU A 197 21.32 -2.69 -1.35
C LEU A 197 22.45 -3.50 -2.00
N ALA A 198 23.02 -3.03 -3.11
CA ALA A 198 24.16 -3.69 -3.76
C ALA A 198 25.46 -3.38 -3.01
N SER A 199 25.76 -2.09 -2.77
CA SER A 199 26.99 -1.64 -2.10
C SER A 199 26.91 -1.68 -0.57
N ALA A 200 25.71 -1.79 0.02
CA ALA A 200 25.46 -1.67 1.46
C ALA A 200 25.81 -0.30 2.03
N GLU A 201 25.65 0.75 1.22
CA GLU A 201 25.90 2.14 1.61
C GLU A 201 24.60 2.85 1.99
N LEU A 202 24.63 3.61 3.08
CA LEU A 202 23.54 4.47 3.53
C LEU A 202 23.91 5.93 3.25
N THR A 203 23.13 6.58 2.39
CA THR A 203 23.19 8.01 2.11
C THR A 203 22.10 8.73 2.92
N PRO A 204 22.47 9.54 3.93
CA PRO A 204 21.51 10.36 4.67
C PRO A 204 20.87 11.42 3.77
N LEU A 205 19.61 11.72 4.00
CA LEU A 205 18.86 12.76 3.29
C LEU A 205 18.40 13.86 4.25
N MET A 206 17.40 14.64 3.82
CA MET A 206 16.77 15.67 4.62
C MET A 206 16.07 15.11 5.88
N PRO A 207 15.92 15.92 6.94
CA PRO A 207 15.20 15.51 8.14
C PRO A 207 13.69 15.36 7.90
N LEU A 208 12.99 14.64 8.79
CA LEU A 208 11.52 14.58 8.81
C LEU A 208 10.91 15.96 9.07
N SER A 209 11.61 16.80 9.85
CA SER A 209 11.23 18.17 10.12
C SER A 209 12.43 19.11 10.05
N GLN A 210 12.21 20.23 9.37
CA GLN A 210 13.13 21.37 9.29
C GLN A 210 12.65 22.54 10.16
N ALA A 211 11.57 22.35 10.92
CA ALA A 211 11.05 23.37 11.79
C ALA A 211 12.03 23.61 12.94
N PHE A 212 12.29 24.88 13.26
CA PHE A 212 13.05 25.28 14.43
C PHE A 212 12.13 25.38 15.66
N ASP A 213 11.34 24.33 15.90
CA ASP A 213 10.40 24.29 17.01
C ASP A 213 11.07 23.72 18.27
N ALA A 214 10.62 24.18 19.44
CA ALA A 214 11.12 23.68 20.73
C ALA A 214 10.69 22.23 21.01
N GLU A 215 9.54 21.81 20.46
CA GLU A 215 9.00 20.47 20.62
C GLU A 215 9.44 19.56 19.47
N PRO A 216 9.80 18.29 19.74
CA PRO A 216 10.14 17.34 18.69
C PRO A 216 8.96 17.08 17.75
N PHE A 217 9.23 17.04 16.45
CA PHE A 217 8.22 16.68 15.45
C PHE A 217 7.72 15.24 15.67
N THR A 218 6.40 15.08 15.78
CA THR A 218 5.74 13.77 16.04
C THR A 218 4.95 13.23 14.85
N GLY A 219 5.02 13.86 13.69
CA GLY A 219 4.30 13.38 12.50
C GLY A 219 4.92 12.10 11.94
N PRO A 220 4.13 11.22 11.30
CA PRO A 220 4.66 10.00 10.69
C PRO A 220 5.56 10.33 9.50
N PRO A 221 6.63 9.57 9.23
CA PRO A 221 7.34 9.69 7.97
C PRO A 221 6.41 9.33 6.80
N GLY A 222 6.64 9.96 5.66
CA GLY A 222 5.95 9.65 4.41
C GLY A 222 6.94 9.26 3.34
N ILE A 223 6.83 8.03 2.82
CA ILE A 223 7.61 7.55 1.67
C ILE A 223 6.64 6.88 0.70
N CYS A 224 6.67 7.30 -0.57
CA CYS A 224 5.92 6.67 -1.65
C CYS A 224 6.86 6.37 -2.82
N VAL A 225 6.77 5.18 -3.41
CA VAL A 225 7.51 4.89 -4.65
C VAL A 225 6.75 5.50 -5.82
N THR A 226 7.38 6.45 -6.52
CA THR A 226 6.74 7.18 -7.62
C THR A 226 7.25 6.76 -9.00
N GLY A 227 8.38 6.06 -9.05
CA GLY A 227 8.98 5.51 -10.27
C GLY A 227 9.81 4.26 -9.96
N ASP A 228 9.80 3.31 -10.88
CA ASP A 228 10.51 2.04 -10.81
C ASP A 228 11.64 1.90 -11.83
N ASN A 229 11.56 2.63 -12.94
CA ASN A 229 12.65 2.72 -13.91
C ASN A 229 12.62 4.05 -14.69
N PRO A 230 13.41 5.07 -14.29
CA PRO A 230 14.32 5.06 -13.15
C PRO A 230 13.60 5.01 -11.80
N THR A 231 14.28 4.51 -10.76
CA THR A 231 13.77 4.51 -9.38
C THR A 231 13.58 5.93 -8.88
N GLU A 232 12.38 6.21 -8.37
CA GLU A 232 11.98 7.50 -7.82
C GLU A 232 11.12 7.30 -6.57
N PHE A 233 11.36 8.12 -5.54
CA PHE A 233 10.56 8.18 -4.33
C PHE A 233 10.07 9.60 -4.08
N LEU A 234 8.89 9.72 -3.49
CA LEU A 234 8.40 10.93 -2.84
C LEU A 234 8.60 10.80 -1.33
N ILE A 235 9.24 11.79 -0.71
CA ILE A 235 9.38 11.91 0.75
C ILE A 235 8.75 13.20 1.27
N LEU A 236 8.31 13.18 2.53
CA LEU A 236 7.61 14.31 3.17
C LEU A 236 8.43 14.97 4.28
N SER A 237 8.63 16.29 4.20
CA SER A 237 9.35 17.06 5.21
C SER A 237 8.50 18.20 5.76
N TRP A 238 8.32 18.25 7.08
CA TRP A 238 7.62 19.34 7.77
C TRP A 238 8.48 20.60 7.85
N THR A 239 7.93 21.75 7.48
CA THR A 239 8.64 23.05 7.47
C THR A 239 8.35 23.92 8.70
N GLY A 240 7.43 23.50 9.58
CA GLY A 240 6.92 24.31 10.70
C GLY A 240 5.55 24.92 10.43
N ALA A 241 5.20 25.13 9.15
CA ALA A 241 3.91 25.68 8.75
C ALA A 241 3.20 24.84 7.68
N SER A 242 3.96 24.18 6.80
CA SER A 242 3.45 23.33 5.73
C SER A 242 4.34 22.09 5.57
N THR A 243 3.92 21.15 4.73
CA THR A 243 4.73 19.98 4.39
C THR A 243 5.16 20.03 2.96
N LEU A 244 6.46 19.87 2.75
CA LEU A 244 7.06 19.76 1.43
C LEU A 244 7.16 18.29 1.03
N GLY A 245 6.63 17.96 -0.14
CA GLY A 245 6.87 16.71 -0.83
C GLY A 245 8.04 16.86 -1.79
N VAL A 246 9.10 16.08 -1.59
CA VAL A 246 10.30 16.12 -2.42
C VAL A 246 10.44 14.81 -3.16
N PHE A 247 10.59 14.87 -4.49
CA PHE A 247 10.85 13.71 -5.32
C PHE A 247 12.36 13.51 -5.45
N ILE A 248 12.83 12.32 -5.10
CA ILE A 248 14.23 11.94 -5.10
C ILE A 248 14.46 10.72 -5.98
N SER A 249 15.63 10.65 -6.61
CA SER A 249 16.08 9.48 -7.35
C SER A 249 16.43 8.33 -6.41
N GLY A 250 16.71 7.16 -6.97
CA GLY A 250 17.33 6.05 -6.25
C GLY A 250 18.65 6.43 -5.57
N ALA A 251 19.39 7.43 -6.05
CA ALA A 251 20.63 7.92 -5.42
C ALA A 251 20.40 9.01 -4.36
N GLY A 252 19.16 9.48 -4.18
CA GLY A 252 18.82 10.54 -3.23
C GLY A 252 18.80 11.96 -3.81
N ASP A 253 19.11 12.13 -5.10
CA ASP A 253 19.11 13.43 -5.76
C ASP A 253 17.68 13.91 -6.08
N PRO A 254 17.33 15.19 -5.89
CA PRO A 254 16.03 15.73 -6.30
C PRO A 254 15.81 15.60 -7.81
N VAL A 255 14.65 15.10 -8.25
CA VAL A 255 14.37 14.84 -9.67
C VAL A 255 13.18 15.61 -10.26
N ARG A 256 12.33 16.21 -9.42
CA ARG A 256 11.17 17.01 -9.86
C ARG A 256 11.03 18.26 -8.98
N GLY A 257 10.09 19.15 -9.33
CA GLY A 257 9.61 20.18 -8.42
C GLY A 257 8.90 19.57 -7.21
N THR A 258 8.44 20.40 -6.28
CA THR A 258 7.89 19.93 -5.00
C THR A 258 6.37 19.94 -4.97
N LEU A 259 5.79 19.08 -4.13
CA LEU A 259 4.40 19.22 -3.69
C LEU A 259 4.35 19.97 -2.35
N GLU A 260 3.24 20.62 -2.06
CA GLU A 260 3.05 21.29 -0.77
C GLU A 260 1.67 20.97 -0.20
N TRP A 261 1.63 20.61 1.08
CA TRP A 261 0.40 20.42 1.84
C TRP A 261 0.32 21.41 3.00
N PRO A 262 -0.87 21.92 3.34
CA PRO A 262 -1.05 22.88 4.44
C PRO A 262 -0.79 22.27 5.83
N ALA A 263 -0.73 20.94 5.93
CA ALA A 263 -0.44 20.20 7.16
C ALA A 263 0.29 18.90 6.82
N HIS A 264 0.99 18.31 7.79
CA HIS A 264 1.70 17.05 7.58
C HIS A 264 0.76 15.88 7.30
N PRO A 265 0.79 15.28 6.09
CA PRO A 265 -0.07 14.15 5.77
C PRO A 265 0.16 12.97 6.71
N ARG A 266 -0.93 12.31 7.11
CA ARG A 266 -0.90 11.05 7.87
C ARG A 266 -0.53 9.85 7.00
N ALA A 267 -0.87 9.92 5.72
CA ALA A 267 -0.56 8.91 4.72
C ALA A 267 -0.46 9.57 3.34
N VAL A 268 0.41 9.03 2.50
CA VAL A 268 0.56 9.42 1.09
C VAL A 268 0.72 8.17 0.24
N VAL A 269 -0.04 8.10 -0.86
CA VAL A 269 -0.01 6.97 -1.79
C VAL A 269 -0.05 7.48 -3.24
N LEU A 270 0.57 6.73 -4.14
CA LEU A 270 0.49 6.95 -5.58
C LEU A 270 -0.51 5.96 -6.17
N ASP A 271 -1.49 6.49 -6.89
CA ASP A 271 -2.29 5.78 -7.89
C ASP A 271 -2.09 6.50 -9.22
N TYR A 272 -1.12 6.03 -10.01
CA TYR A 272 -0.56 6.78 -11.12
C TYR A 272 -1.65 7.26 -12.10
N PRO A 273 -1.67 8.55 -12.51
CA PRO A 273 -0.65 9.59 -12.28
C PRO A 273 -0.91 10.49 -11.05
N TYR A 274 -1.69 10.04 -10.07
CA TYR A 274 -2.17 10.88 -8.97
C TYR A 274 -1.62 10.48 -7.61
N ILE A 275 -1.21 11.49 -6.83
CA ILE A 275 -0.78 11.34 -5.45
C ILE A 275 -1.94 11.75 -4.55
N ALA A 276 -2.41 10.79 -3.75
CA ALA A 276 -3.43 11.03 -2.74
C ALA A 276 -2.78 11.16 -1.37
N ALA A 277 -3.07 12.26 -0.66
CA ALA A 277 -2.58 12.53 0.68
C ALA A 277 -3.75 12.68 1.67
N LEU A 278 -3.73 11.92 2.76
CA LEU A 278 -4.69 12.04 3.85
C LEU A 278 -4.17 13.03 4.88
N LEU A 279 -4.86 14.15 5.04
CA LEU A 279 -4.47 15.19 5.99
C LEU A 279 -5.04 14.94 7.40
N PRO A 280 -4.48 15.58 8.45
CA PRO A 280 -4.96 15.42 9.83
C PRO A 280 -6.43 15.82 10.04
N ASN A 281 -6.93 16.79 9.26
CA ASN A 281 -8.33 17.21 9.24
C ASN A 281 -9.26 16.21 8.50
N ARG A 282 -8.74 15.05 8.07
CA ARG A 282 -9.43 13.98 7.33
C ARG A 282 -9.83 14.33 5.90
N THR A 283 -9.35 15.44 5.33
CA THR A 283 -9.47 15.67 3.88
C THR A 283 -8.49 14.78 3.14
N VAL A 284 -8.83 14.42 1.90
CA VAL A 284 -7.88 13.78 0.98
C VAL A 284 -7.60 14.75 -0.14
N GLU A 285 -6.35 15.17 -0.27
CA GLU A 285 -5.90 16.01 -1.36
C GLU A 285 -5.28 15.16 -2.47
N ILE A 286 -5.71 15.40 -3.70
CA ILE A 286 -5.29 14.65 -4.88
C ILE A 286 -4.49 15.58 -5.77
N HIS A 287 -3.22 15.25 -5.96
CA HIS A 287 -2.28 16.00 -6.78
C HIS A 287 -1.93 15.20 -8.04
N SER A 288 -1.70 15.87 -9.16
CA SER A 288 -1.09 15.22 -10.33
C SER A 288 0.42 15.19 -10.16
N ILE A 289 1.06 14.03 -10.40
CA ILE A 289 2.52 13.93 -10.41
C ILE A 289 3.16 14.66 -11.59
N GLU A 290 2.42 14.81 -12.70
CA GLU A 290 2.91 15.38 -13.95
C GLU A 290 2.94 16.91 -13.89
N SER A 291 1.83 17.52 -13.46
CA SER A 291 1.68 18.98 -13.37
C SER A 291 2.00 19.54 -11.99
N GLN A 292 2.10 18.69 -10.97
CA GLN A 292 2.42 19.05 -9.59
C GLN A 292 1.42 20.05 -8.97
N VAL A 293 0.18 20.05 -9.48
CA VAL A 293 -0.92 20.86 -8.95
C VAL A 293 -1.99 19.99 -8.33
N ILE A 294 -2.75 20.59 -7.41
CA ILE A 294 -3.94 19.98 -6.84
C ILE A 294 -5.02 19.85 -7.90
N VAL A 295 -5.55 18.65 -8.04
CA VAL A 295 -6.61 18.29 -9.00
C VAL A 295 -7.96 18.30 -8.29
N GLN A 296 -8.02 17.77 -7.06
CA GLN A 296 -9.25 17.66 -6.30
C GLN A 296 -8.97 17.59 -4.79
N VAL A 297 -9.89 18.12 -3.99
CA VAL A 297 -9.93 17.91 -2.54
C VAL A 297 -11.21 17.16 -2.19
N LEU A 298 -11.07 15.97 -1.62
CA LEU A 298 -12.19 15.24 -1.06
C LEU A 298 -12.44 15.72 0.37
N PRO A 299 -13.63 16.26 0.69
CA PRO A 299 -13.92 16.79 2.01
C PRO A 299 -13.87 15.69 3.06
N ALA A 300 -13.64 16.07 4.32
CA ALA A 300 -13.74 15.14 5.44
C ALA A 300 -15.15 14.52 5.53
N PRO A 301 -15.28 13.30 6.07
CA PRO A 301 -16.59 12.75 6.41
C PRO A 301 -17.38 13.74 7.29
N LYS A 302 -18.68 13.87 7.05
CA LYS A 302 -19.55 14.78 7.82
C LYS A 302 -19.81 14.27 9.23
N ASP A 303 -19.78 12.96 9.41
CA ASP A 303 -20.01 12.28 10.67
C ASP A 303 -18.70 11.71 11.23
N ASP A 304 -18.49 11.86 12.53
CA ASP A 304 -17.30 11.36 13.24
C ASP A 304 -17.28 9.85 13.45
N THR A 305 -18.35 9.16 13.08
CA THR A 305 -18.53 7.71 13.28
C THR A 305 -17.70 6.84 12.34
N ASP A 306 -17.14 7.39 11.26
CA ASP A 306 -16.27 6.69 10.31
C ASP A 306 -14.99 7.49 10.02
N PRO A 307 -13.96 7.42 10.90
CA PRO A 307 -12.74 8.18 10.71
C PRO A 307 -11.90 7.59 9.58
N ARG A 308 -11.52 8.42 8.59
CA ARG A 308 -10.46 8.07 7.63
C ARG A 308 -9.14 7.87 8.38
N ALA A 309 -8.75 6.61 8.55
CA ALA A 309 -7.58 6.25 9.33
C ALA A 309 -6.31 6.06 8.49
N ALA A 310 -6.45 5.55 7.27
CA ALA A 310 -5.34 5.18 6.40
C ALA A 310 -5.68 5.36 4.92
N LEU A 311 -4.66 5.35 4.07
CA LEU A 311 -4.78 5.23 2.61
C LEU A 311 -3.95 4.04 2.14
N ALA A 312 -4.48 3.27 1.19
CA ALA A 312 -3.78 2.19 0.54
C ALA A 312 -4.04 2.27 -0.97
N ALA A 313 -2.99 2.16 -1.78
CA ALA A 313 -3.12 2.03 -3.22
C ALA A 313 -3.47 0.58 -3.59
N ALA A 314 -4.38 0.40 -4.53
CA ALA A 314 -4.74 -0.90 -5.07
C ALA A 314 -3.92 -1.20 -6.34
N LEU A 315 -2.66 -1.61 -6.16
CA LEU A 315 -1.74 -1.85 -7.29
C LEU A 315 -2.23 -2.90 -8.30
N SER A 316 -3.02 -3.87 -7.83
CA SER A 316 -3.63 -4.90 -8.68
C SER A 316 -5.05 -4.54 -9.16
N GLY A 317 -5.48 -3.30 -8.92
CA GLY A 317 -6.83 -2.83 -9.17
C GLY A 317 -7.88 -3.47 -8.27
N TYR A 318 -9.09 -2.95 -8.36
CA TYR A 318 -10.27 -3.51 -7.71
C TYR A 318 -11.50 -3.27 -8.56
N LEU A 319 -12.51 -4.13 -8.42
CA LEU A 319 -13.80 -3.93 -9.06
C LEU A 319 -14.72 -3.09 -8.17
N VAL A 320 -15.45 -2.18 -8.81
CA VAL A 320 -16.43 -1.32 -8.14
C VAL A 320 -17.80 -1.63 -8.73
N PRO A 321 -18.77 -2.05 -7.91
CA PRO A 321 -20.14 -2.22 -8.37
C PRO A 321 -20.67 -0.90 -8.92
N SER A 322 -21.23 -0.93 -10.13
CA SER A 322 -21.78 0.25 -10.78
C SER A 322 -23.14 -0.04 -11.42
N THR A 323 -24.09 0.86 -11.18
CA THR A 323 -25.37 0.90 -11.91
C THR A 323 -25.26 1.67 -13.23
N GLN A 324 -24.12 2.31 -13.51
CA GLN A 324 -24.00 3.12 -14.72
C GLN A 324 -24.17 2.23 -15.96
N LYS A 325 -25.22 2.52 -16.74
CA LYS A 325 -25.64 1.80 -17.95
C LYS A 325 -26.35 0.45 -17.73
N SER A 326 -26.78 0.11 -16.51
CA SER A 326 -27.62 -1.10 -16.28
C SER A 326 -28.89 -1.06 -17.13
N GLU A 327 -29.50 0.11 -17.30
CA GLU A 327 -30.67 0.36 -18.17
C GLU A 327 -30.40 0.10 -19.66
N LYS A 328 -29.13 0.09 -20.09
CA LYS A 328 -28.73 -0.22 -21.47
C LYS A 328 -28.43 -1.71 -21.69
N MET A 329 -28.40 -2.52 -20.62
CA MET A 329 -28.20 -3.96 -20.73
C MET A 329 -29.52 -4.66 -21.07
N ARG A 330 -29.50 -5.57 -22.05
CA ARG A 330 -30.65 -6.41 -22.41
C ARG A 330 -30.39 -7.85 -22.00
N LYS A 331 -31.39 -8.51 -21.39
CA LYS A 331 -31.32 -9.94 -21.09
C LYS A 331 -31.25 -10.73 -22.40
N VAL A 332 -30.27 -11.62 -22.52
CA VAL A 332 -30.12 -12.52 -23.67
C VAL A 332 -30.50 -13.93 -23.22
N PRO A 333 -31.47 -14.59 -23.86
CA PRO A 333 -31.79 -15.97 -23.55
C PRO A 333 -30.63 -16.88 -23.99
N VAL A 334 -30.14 -17.72 -23.07
CA VAL A 334 -29.10 -18.73 -23.35
C VAL A 334 -29.73 -20.11 -23.23
N ASN A 335 -29.64 -20.90 -24.29
CA ASN A 335 -30.10 -22.28 -24.27
C ASN A 335 -29.13 -23.14 -23.45
N LEU A 336 -29.63 -23.79 -22.41
CA LEU A 336 -28.84 -24.74 -21.63
C LEU A 336 -28.62 -26.01 -22.46
N LEU A 337 -27.35 -26.33 -22.74
CA LEU A 337 -26.99 -27.61 -23.34
C LEU A 337 -27.25 -28.71 -22.31
N ARG A 338 -28.28 -29.53 -22.55
CA ARG A 338 -28.44 -30.79 -21.82
C ARG A 338 -27.36 -31.74 -22.32
N VAL A 339 -26.39 -32.05 -21.47
CA VAL A 339 -25.48 -33.17 -21.70
C VAL A 339 -26.31 -34.44 -21.45
N SER A 340 -26.60 -35.17 -22.53
CA SER A 340 -27.30 -36.46 -22.50
C SER A 340 -26.36 -37.60 -22.17
#